data_AF-A0A5C3PR75-F1
#
_entry.id   AF-A0A5C3PR75-F1
#
_cell.length_a   1.000
_cell.length_b   1.000
_cell.length_c   1.000
_cell.angle_alpha   90.00
_cell.angle_beta   90.00
_cell.angle_gamma   90.00
#
_symmetry.space_group_name_H-M   'P 1'
#
loop_
_entity.id
_entity.type
_entity.pdbx_description
1 polymer ?
#
loop_
_entity_poly.entity_id
_entity_poly.type
_entity_poly.pdbx_seq_one_letter_code
_entity_poly.pdbx_strand_id
1 'polypeptide(L)'
;MLWGLSSLAFAALSFHSGSFGYSQQPLATTTASKTGSERWSCRPFLPKVFIDRPPPLTHPAIREATEVLDEYISGHIAEGGIDSLSIAVVTSEGMLYERNSGVLRANETNSPPVTSHSMYRLASISKLFTVLEGMVLEQKGIISWDDPVEKYIKGFKYRLDALDPEQPHPSRAEAPITLAQLAAHMSGLGRDWPSGTAHDWPHELTGGGAPPENGLPFPTSERFFHSISEQYLVSPPWAYPSYSNTGFGVLGVALAEAASAAYGTKLNHAELLKRDIFEPLGMNGSHFLATDANKHMVVVPSFEQDIVDLDFTNTMNPAGGQFSSLSDLATLTQALLNPRGAKSLLTQYSVDKWMRPAHSFEEDDWTELGFVWEIVKARDSNDRLRRIYWKLGNIAAFHTAIAIHPGTSYGIVLLLSSAYPFASEIVYDAFEILQSAIDQALADASETLYAGHWVASGEDANTNNSTSVRIAVDRGTLYIDEFTLLGVDGLKKLGAEGRVALRPTRKDEFRIDVGIPAYNGKRSMGCFSYWATHDNWPVLNNKPINAIYFTGEGEERVLHVPSLKVAMRRG
;
A
#
# COMPACT_ATOMS: atom_id res chain seq x y z
N MET A 1 30.75 -37.01 -39.66
CA MET A 1 31.40 -37.62 -38.47
C MET A 1 31.58 -36.50 -37.45
N LEU A 2 30.97 -36.45 -36.28
CA LEU A 2 30.20 -37.39 -35.48
C LEU A 2 29.07 -36.61 -34.78
N TRP A 3 27.88 -37.19 -34.76
CA TRP A 3 26.82 -36.85 -33.82
C TRP A 3 27.06 -37.59 -32.50
N GLY A 4 26.58 -37.02 -31.39
CA GLY A 4 26.02 -37.82 -30.29
C GLY A 4 26.53 -37.53 -28.88
N LEU A 5 25.56 -37.14 -28.02
CA LEU A 5 25.45 -37.47 -26.58
C LEU A 5 26.42 -36.73 -25.65
N SER A 6 26.06 -36.14 -24.51
CA SER A 6 24.81 -36.11 -23.74
C SER A 6 25.01 -35.08 -22.63
N SER A 7 24.19 -34.03 -22.62
CA SER A 7 23.99 -33.12 -21.51
C SER A 7 23.11 -33.84 -20.47
N LEU A 8 23.74 -34.58 -19.55
CA LEU A 8 23.08 -35.25 -18.43
C LEU A 8 24.12 -35.51 -17.33
N ALA A 9 24.58 -34.46 -16.65
CA ALA A 9 25.44 -34.60 -15.48
C ALA A 9 25.41 -33.38 -14.54
N PHE A 10 24.24 -32.78 -14.28
CA PHE A 10 24.04 -31.87 -13.13
C PHE A 10 22.56 -31.86 -12.71
N ALA A 11 21.98 -33.06 -12.53
CA ALA A 11 20.64 -33.25 -11.97
C ALA A 11 20.51 -34.66 -11.38
N ALA A 12 21.38 -35.00 -10.41
CA ALA A 12 21.31 -36.28 -9.71
C ALA A 12 21.96 -36.20 -8.33
N LEU A 13 21.58 -35.21 -7.52
CA LEU A 13 21.99 -35.12 -6.10
C LEU A 13 20.90 -34.42 -5.27
N SER A 14 19.65 -34.84 -5.43
CA SER A 14 18.54 -34.36 -4.58
C SER A 14 17.25 -35.17 -4.72
N PHE A 15 17.35 -36.49 -4.86
CA PHE A 15 16.21 -37.38 -4.61
C PHE A 15 16.72 -38.71 -4.03
N HIS A 16 17.07 -38.69 -2.75
CA HIS A 16 17.05 -39.89 -1.92
C HIS A 16 16.06 -39.61 -0.79
N SER A 17 14.86 -40.19 -0.95
CA SER A 17 13.96 -40.62 0.13
C SER A 17 13.97 -39.74 1.39
N GLY A 18 13.32 -38.58 1.31
CA GLY A 18 12.90 -37.80 2.47
C GLY A 18 11.77 -38.50 3.22
N SER A 19 12.06 -39.63 3.86
CA SER A 19 11.31 -40.04 5.04
C SER A 19 11.73 -39.10 6.15
N PHE A 20 10.98 -38.03 6.40
CA PHE A 20 11.02 -37.30 7.67
C PHE A 20 10.47 -38.22 8.76
N GLY A 21 11.24 -39.25 9.11
CA GLY A 21 11.11 -39.92 10.39
C GLY A 21 11.51 -38.92 11.45
N TYR A 22 10.57 -38.58 12.33
CA TYR A 22 10.88 -37.91 13.59
C TYR A 22 11.86 -38.79 14.38
N SER A 23 13.16 -38.55 14.18
CA SER A 23 14.17 -38.96 15.14
C SER A 23 13.98 -38.06 16.35
N GLN A 24 13.40 -38.61 17.43
CA GLN A 24 13.48 -38.00 18.75
C GLN A 24 14.95 -38.01 19.19
N GLN A 25 15.71 -37.00 18.80
CA GLN A 25 16.94 -36.65 19.50
C GLN A 25 16.58 -35.65 20.60
N PRO A 26 17.03 -35.88 21.85
CA PRO A 26 16.84 -34.91 22.93
C PRO A 26 17.80 -33.75 22.68
N LEU A 27 17.34 -32.73 21.97
CA LEU A 27 18.04 -31.46 21.85
C LEU A 27 17.88 -30.70 23.17
N ALA A 28 19.02 -30.30 23.72
CA ALA A 28 19.14 -29.62 25.00
C ALA A 28 18.11 -28.51 25.18
N THR A 29 17.37 -28.58 26.28
CA THR A 29 16.48 -27.54 26.79
C THR A 29 17.28 -26.31 27.19
N THR A 30 17.65 -25.47 26.22
CA THR A 30 18.04 -24.10 26.54
C THR A 30 16.78 -23.30 26.83
N THR A 31 16.48 -23.14 28.11
CA THR A 31 15.51 -22.17 28.63
C THR A 31 15.98 -20.76 28.24
N ALA A 32 15.61 -20.31 27.05
CA ALA A 32 15.69 -18.91 26.70
C ALA A 32 14.78 -18.13 27.66
N SER A 33 15.29 -17.03 28.21
CA SER A 33 14.49 -16.07 28.98
C SER A 33 13.20 -15.75 28.22
N LYS A 34 12.05 -16.00 28.87
CA LYS A 34 10.71 -15.84 28.27
C LYS A 34 10.51 -14.45 27.65
N THR A 35 11.15 -13.40 28.16
CA THR A 35 10.97 -12.02 27.68
C THR A 35 11.75 -11.68 26.40
N GLY A 36 12.89 -12.33 26.15
CA GLY A 36 13.71 -12.08 24.95
C GLY A 36 13.29 -12.90 23.72
N SER A 37 12.69 -14.06 23.94
CA SER A 37 12.25 -14.98 22.87
C SER A 37 11.01 -14.49 22.12
N GLU A 38 10.09 -13.82 22.81
CA GLU A 38 8.82 -13.36 22.22
C GLU A 38 9.00 -12.28 21.16
N ARG A 39 10.01 -11.41 21.30
CA ARG A 39 10.33 -10.38 20.30
C ARG A 39 10.58 -10.97 18.91
N TRP A 40 11.17 -12.17 18.86
CA TRP A 40 11.53 -12.85 17.63
C TRP A 40 10.49 -13.90 17.20
N SER A 41 9.44 -14.10 18.00
CA SER A 41 8.29 -14.93 17.61
C SER A 41 7.40 -14.15 16.64
N CYS A 42 7.08 -14.79 15.51
CA CYS A 42 6.24 -14.17 14.50
C CYS A 42 4.79 -14.14 14.96
N ARG A 43 4.32 -12.99 15.43
CA ARG A 43 2.93 -12.79 15.86
C ARG A 43 2.08 -12.29 14.69
N PRO A 44 1.15 -13.10 14.14
CA PRO A 44 0.22 -12.63 13.12
C PRO A 44 -0.60 -11.43 13.61
N PHE A 45 -0.95 -10.52 12.71
CA PHE A 45 -1.92 -9.46 13.03
C PHE A 45 -3.33 -10.03 13.20
N LEU A 46 -4.17 -9.30 13.91
CA LEU A 46 -5.61 -9.55 13.94
C LEU A 46 -6.20 -9.57 12.51
N PRO A 47 -7.29 -10.33 12.28
CA PRO A 47 -7.95 -10.38 10.99
C PRO A 47 -8.40 -8.98 10.54
N LYS A 48 -8.41 -8.73 9.23
CA LYS A 48 -8.80 -7.43 8.63
C LYS A 48 -10.32 -7.21 8.69
N VAL A 49 -10.90 -7.14 9.89
CA VAL A 49 -12.37 -7.01 10.08
C VAL A 49 -12.91 -5.67 9.57
N PHE A 50 -12.09 -4.62 9.64
CA PHE A 50 -12.47 -3.26 9.26
C PHE A 50 -12.63 -3.03 7.76
N ILE A 51 -12.29 -4.00 6.91
CA ILE A 51 -12.64 -3.92 5.47
C ILE A 51 -14.17 -3.92 5.29
N ASP A 52 -14.88 -4.76 6.05
CA ASP A 52 -16.34 -4.92 5.94
C ASP A 52 -17.12 -4.20 7.05
N ARG A 53 -16.44 -3.83 8.14
CA ARG A 53 -17.07 -3.27 9.34
C ARG A 53 -16.15 -2.23 9.94
N PRO A 54 -16.09 -1.01 9.40
CA PRO A 54 -15.25 0.05 9.96
C PRO A 54 -15.43 0.23 11.46
N PRO A 55 -14.41 0.72 12.17
CA PRO A 55 -14.57 1.06 13.59
C PRO A 55 -15.70 2.10 13.73
N PRO A 56 -16.67 1.90 14.61
CA PRO A 56 -17.77 2.85 14.76
C PRO A 56 -17.28 4.11 15.48
N LEU A 57 -17.75 5.28 15.07
CA LEU A 57 -17.48 6.56 15.75
C LEU A 57 -17.95 6.58 17.21
N THR A 58 -18.91 5.72 17.56
CA THR A 58 -19.41 5.55 18.93
C THR A 58 -18.44 4.79 19.84
N HIS A 59 -17.40 4.16 19.28
CA HIS A 59 -16.36 3.50 20.07
C HIS A 59 -15.60 4.55 20.90
N PRO A 60 -15.54 4.43 22.25
CA PRO A 60 -14.98 5.48 23.10
C PRO A 60 -13.57 5.92 22.72
N ALA A 61 -12.68 4.96 22.45
CA ALA A 61 -11.29 5.26 22.04
C ALA A 61 -11.21 5.98 20.70
N ILE A 62 -12.10 5.67 19.75
CA ILE A 62 -12.11 6.33 18.43
C ILE A 62 -12.55 7.77 18.59
N ARG A 63 -13.63 8.00 19.35
CA ARG A 63 -14.13 9.36 19.63
C ARG A 63 -13.05 10.22 20.28
N GLU A 64 -12.42 9.72 21.35
CA GLU A 64 -11.34 10.43 22.05
C GLU A 64 -10.16 10.73 21.10
N ALA A 65 -9.71 9.77 20.30
CA ALA A 65 -8.62 9.99 19.36
C ALA A 65 -8.98 11.01 18.26
N THR A 66 -10.22 11.04 17.80
CA THR A 66 -10.68 12.06 16.84
C THR A 66 -10.79 13.46 17.46
N GLU A 67 -11.09 13.56 18.75
CA GLU A 67 -11.08 14.83 19.50
C GLU A 67 -9.63 15.34 19.66
N VAL A 68 -8.70 14.47 20.05
CA VAL A 68 -7.27 14.80 20.13
C VAL A 68 -6.71 15.22 18.76
N LEU A 69 -7.10 14.53 17.69
CA LEU A 69 -6.73 14.93 16.33
C LEU A 69 -7.28 16.32 15.98
N ASP A 70 -8.52 16.63 16.37
CA ASP A 70 -9.10 17.96 16.11
C ASP A 70 -8.37 19.08 16.86
N GLU A 71 -7.96 18.84 18.10
CA GLU A 71 -7.13 19.78 18.86
C GLU A 71 -5.75 19.96 18.22
N TYR A 72 -5.11 18.88 17.78
CA TYR A 72 -3.82 18.91 17.07
C TYR A 72 -3.89 19.72 15.77
N ILE A 73 -4.93 19.49 14.96
CA ILE A 73 -5.16 20.26 13.73
C ILE A 73 -5.51 21.72 14.03
N SER A 74 -6.27 21.99 15.11
CA SER A 74 -6.53 23.37 15.56
C SER A 74 -5.25 24.12 15.91
N GLY A 75 -4.29 23.44 16.54
CA GLY A 75 -2.97 24.00 16.86
C GLY A 75 -2.24 24.49 15.62
N HIS A 76 -2.11 23.63 14.60
CA HIS A 76 -1.48 23.99 13.32
C HIS A 76 -2.15 25.17 12.62
N ILE A 77 -3.48 25.23 12.64
CA ILE A 77 -4.23 26.36 12.05
C ILE A 77 -3.97 27.65 12.84
N ALA A 78 -3.90 27.57 14.18
CA ALA A 78 -3.70 28.73 15.04
C ALA A 78 -2.29 29.32 14.97
N GLU A 79 -1.28 28.53 14.63
CA GLU A 79 0.10 29.00 14.38
C GLU A 79 0.19 29.93 13.16
N GLY A 80 -0.78 29.86 12.25
CA GLY A 80 -0.85 30.68 11.05
C GLY A 80 -0.07 30.09 9.87
N GLY A 81 -0.11 30.80 8.73
CA GLY A 81 0.56 30.35 7.50
C GLY A 81 -0.22 29.30 6.69
N ILE A 82 -1.33 28.77 7.20
CA ILE A 82 -2.27 27.92 6.45
C ILE A 82 -3.39 28.80 5.89
N ASP A 83 -3.43 28.96 4.57
CA ASP A 83 -4.52 29.66 3.87
C ASP A 83 -5.81 28.83 3.90
N SER A 84 -5.66 27.52 3.64
CA SER A 84 -6.73 26.55 3.79
C SER A 84 -6.23 25.12 3.99
N LEU A 85 -7.05 24.30 4.63
CA LEU A 85 -6.80 22.91 4.97
C LEU A 85 -8.10 22.10 4.80
N SER A 86 -8.00 20.95 4.15
CA SER A 86 -9.05 19.93 4.10
C SER A 86 -8.44 18.58 4.46
N ILE A 87 -8.91 17.95 5.54
CA ILE A 87 -8.40 16.68 6.05
C ILE A 87 -9.54 15.71 6.36
N ALA A 88 -9.33 14.42 6.11
CA ALA A 88 -10.24 13.36 6.55
C ALA A 88 -9.51 12.09 6.98
N VAL A 89 -10.07 11.41 7.98
CA VAL A 89 -9.75 10.02 8.34
C VAL A 89 -10.79 9.13 7.69
N VAL A 90 -10.40 8.40 6.66
CA VAL A 90 -11.28 7.65 5.76
C VAL A 90 -11.23 6.16 6.09
N THR A 91 -12.38 5.51 6.10
CA THR A 91 -12.55 4.05 6.25
C THR A 91 -13.14 3.45 4.98
N SER A 92 -13.49 2.16 4.96
CA SER A 92 -14.13 1.55 3.79
C SER A 92 -15.58 1.97 3.53
N GLU A 93 -16.31 2.51 4.52
CA GLU A 93 -17.73 2.88 4.37
C GLU A 93 -18.03 4.37 4.67
N GLY A 94 -17.05 5.12 5.17
CA GLY A 94 -17.28 6.50 5.59
C GLY A 94 -16.03 7.18 6.13
N MET A 95 -16.19 8.30 6.82
CA MET A 95 -15.10 9.02 7.46
C MET A 95 -15.28 8.99 8.99
N LEU A 96 -14.19 8.81 9.73
CA LEU A 96 -14.17 8.96 11.19
C LEU A 96 -13.99 10.42 11.60
N TYR A 97 -13.37 11.21 10.73
CA TYR A 97 -13.07 12.60 10.98
C TYR A 97 -13.03 13.33 9.64
N GLU A 98 -13.57 14.54 9.60
CA GLU A 98 -13.50 15.45 8.46
C GLU A 98 -13.38 16.88 9.00
N ARG A 99 -12.45 17.64 8.46
CA ARG A 99 -12.33 19.08 8.74
C ARG A 99 -11.92 19.85 7.50
N ASN A 100 -12.61 20.96 7.27
CA ASN A 100 -12.29 21.95 6.26
C ASN A 100 -12.14 23.31 6.96
N SER A 101 -11.04 24.02 6.72
CA SER A 101 -10.73 25.29 7.39
C SER A 101 -10.00 26.25 6.46
N GLY A 102 -10.18 27.55 6.67
CA GLY A 102 -9.62 28.60 5.82
C GLY A 102 -10.53 29.00 4.67
N VAL A 103 -9.98 29.73 3.70
CA VAL A 103 -10.73 30.36 2.61
C VAL A 103 -10.35 29.79 1.25
N LEU A 104 -11.29 29.84 0.31
CA LEU A 104 -11.08 29.32 -1.03
C LEU A 104 -10.02 30.11 -1.80
N ARG A 105 -9.97 31.42 -1.62
CA ARG A 105 -9.12 32.35 -2.38
C ARG A 105 -8.48 33.31 -1.40
N ALA A 106 -7.28 32.99 -0.94
CA ALA A 106 -6.60 33.75 0.10
C ALA A 106 -6.03 35.09 -0.41
N ASN A 107 -6.06 35.31 -1.72
CA ASN A 107 -5.75 36.60 -2.36
C ASN A 107 -6.94 37.58 -2.40
N GLU A 108 -8.11 37.21 -1.86
CA GLU A 108 -9.33 38.03 -1.88
C GLU A 108 -9.83 38.33 -0.47
N THR A 109 -10.26 39.58 -0.22
CA THR A 109 -10.73 40.02 1.12
C THR A 109 -12.03 39.35 1.58
N ASN A 110 -12.92 38.98 0.66
CA ASN A 110 -14.25 38.41 0.95
C ASN A 110 -14.43 37.03 0.31
N SER A 111 -13.44 36.17 0.49
CA SER A 111 -13.46 34.82 -0.09
C SER A 111 -14.34 33.86 0.74
N PRO A 112 -15.14 32.98 0.09
CA PRO A 112 -15.92 31.98 0.82
C PRO A 112 -14.99 30.97 1.53
N PRO A 113 -15.47 30.30 2.60
CA PRO A 113 -14.72 29.23 3.24
C PRO A 113 -14.54 28.04 2.29
N VAL A 114 -13.46 27.28 2.48
CA VAL A 114 -13.32 25.99 1.78
C VAL A 114 -14.34 24.96 2.27
N THR A 115 -14.62 23.99 1.40
CA THR A 115 -15.47 22.83 1.70
C THR A 115 -14.76 21.57 1.25
N SER A 116 -15.29 20.38 1.57
CA SER A 116 -14.75 19.13 1.06
C SER A 116 -14.83 18.96 -0.47
N HIS A 117 -15.52 19.88 -1.16
CA HIS A 117 -15.60 19.95 -2.62
C HIS A 117 -14.67 21.00 -3.23
N SER A 118 -13.98 21.80 -2.40
CA SER A 118 -12.94 22.72 -2.86
C SER A 118 -11.77 21.94 -3.47
N MET A 119 -11.28 22.40 -4.61
CA MET A 119 -10.34 21.69 -5.46
C MET A 119 -8.93 22.25 -5.26
N TYR A 120 -8.02 21.40 -4.82
CA TYR A 120 -6.61 21.72 -4.60
C TYR A 120 -5.78 21.12 -5.74
N ARG A 121 -4.64 21.73 -6.05
CA ARG A 121 -3.61 21.01 -6.81
C ARG A 121 -3.09 19.85 -5.96
N LEU A 122 -3.03 18.69 -6.59
CA LEU A 122 -2.56 17.46 -5.95
C LEU A 122 -1.05 17.32 -6.00
N ALA A 123 -0.38 18.05 -6.90
CA ALA A 123 1.03 17.84 -7.17
C ALA A 123 1.32 16.34 -7.38
N SER A 124 2.34 15.81 -6.73
CA SER A 124 2.80 14.44 -6.96
C SER A 124 1.82 13.32 -6.57
N ILE A 125 0.67 13.60 -5.93
CA ILE A 125 -0.41 12.60 -5.83
C ILE A 125 -0.95 12.21 -7.22
N SER A 126 -0.81 13.05 -8.27
CA SER A 126 -1.16 12.66 -9.66
C SER A 126 -0.50 11.34 -10.11
N LYS A 127 0.69 11.04 -9.58
CA LYS A 127 1.39 9.78 -9.84
C LYS A 127 0.59 8.56 -9.40
N LEU A 128 -0.10 8.67 -8.25
CA LEU A 128 -0.94 7.58 -7.74
C LEU A 128 -1.99 7.17 -8.75
N PHE A 129 -2.63 8.15 -9.40
CA PHE A 129 -3.62 7.91 -10.44
C PHE A 129 -3.01 7.31 -11.70
N THR A 130 -1.79 7.73 -12.06
CA THR A 130 -1.05 7.12 -13.18
C THR A 130 -0.77 5.63 -12.94
N VAL A 131 -0.33 5.25 -11.74
CA VAL A 131 -0.12 3.83 -11.42
C VAL A 131 -1.44 3.07 -11.27
N LEU A 132 -2.46 3.67 -10.68
CA LEU A 132 -3.80 3.08 -10.60
C LEU A 132 -4.35 2.75 -11.98
N GLU A 133 -4.20 3.66 -12.95
CA GLU A 133 -4.56 3.39 -14.34
C GLU A 133 -3.78 2.20 -14.93
N GLY A 134 -2.46 2.14 -14.68
CA GLY A 134 -1.67 0.97 -15.06
C GLY A 134 -2.19 -0.33 -14.45
N MET A 135 -2.60 -0.32 -13.18
CA MET A 135 -3.22 -1.49 -12.53
C MET A 135 -4.56 -1.88 -13.17
N VAL A 136 -5.38 -0.90 -13.55
CA VAL A 136 -6.65 -1.12 -14.27
C VAL A 136 -6.38 -1.75 -15.64
N LEU A 137 -5.42 -1.21 -16.40
CA LEU A 137 -5.05 -1.73 -17.72
C LEU A 137 -4.41 -3.13 -17.64
N GLU A 138 -3.58 -3.42 -16.64
CA GLU A 138 -3.02 -4.76 -16.41
C GLU A 138 -4.15 -5.76 -16.14
N GLN A 139 -5.08 -5.41 -15.26
CA GLN A 139 -6.24 -6.26 -14.94
C GLN A 139 -7.10 -6.55 -16.17
N LYS A 140 -7.19 -5.60 -17.11
CA LYS A 140 -7.86 -5.76 -18.42
C LYS A 140 -7.02 -6.54 -19.44
N GLY A 141 -5.77 -6.90 -19.12
CA GLY A 141 -4.84 -7.60 -20.01
C GLY A 141 -4.26 -6.74 -21.13
N ILE A 142 -4.33 -5.40 -21.01
CA ILE A 142 -3.86 -4.45 -22.03
C ILE A 142 -2.34 -4.22 -21.92
N ILE A 143 -1.81 -4.27 -20.70
CA ILE A 143 -0.37 -4.15 -20.42
C ILE A 143 0.11 -5.28 -19.53
N SER A 144 1.41 -5.52 -19.56
CA SER A 144 2.19 -6.14 -18.48
C SER A 144 3.11 -5.09 -17.89
N TRP A 145 3.30 -5.08 -16.56
CA TRP A 145 4.28 -4.19 -15.94
C TRP A 145 5.73 -4.44 -16.41
N ASP A 146 6.02 -5.64 -16.90
CA ASP A 146 7.33 -5.99 -17.48
C ASP A 146 7.47 -5.59 -18.96
N ASP A 147 6.44 -5.00 -19.57
CA ASP A 147 6.54 -4.55 -20.95
C ASP A 147 7.58 -3.43 -21.09
N PRO A 148 8.45 -3.50 -22.11
CA PRO A 148 9.36 -2.40 -22.42
C PRO A 148 8.57 -1.21 -22.95
N VAL A 149 8.98 0.01 -22.59
CA VAL A 149 8.32 1.26 -23.02
C VAL A 149 8.21 1.36 -24.54
N GLU A 150 9.23 0.88 -25.27
CA GLU A 150 9.29 0.86 -26.75
C GLU A 150 8.16 0.06 -27.41
N LYS A 151 7.50 -0.83 -26.65
CA LYS A 151 6.29 -1.53 -27.10
C LYS A 151 5.18 -0.53 -27.45
N TYR A 152 5.01 0.52 -26.63
CA TYR A 152 3.93 1.49 -26.70
C TYR A 152 4.37 2.81 -27.34
N ILE A 153 5.57 3.29 -27.04
CA ILE A 153 6.10 4.55 -27.57
C ILE A 153 7.13 4.23 -28.65
N LYS A 154 6.71 4.27 -29.92
CA LYS A 154 7.59 3.97 -31.05
C LYS A 154 8.69 5.03 -31.19
N GLY A 155 9.93 4.56 -31.33
CA GLY A 155 11.09 5.44 -31.44
C GLY A 155 11.54 6.06 -30.12
N PHE A 156 11.08 5.55 -28.97
CA PHE A 156 11.62 5.92 -27.67
C PHE A 156 13.15 5.65 -27.64
N LYS A 157 13.93 6.69 -27.30
CA LYS A 157 15.39 6.66 -27.25
C LYS A 157 15.84 7.22 -25.91
N TYR A 158 16.85 6.60 -25.34
CA TYR A 158 17.51 6.99 -24.09
C TYR A 158 18.93 6.46 -24.09
N ARG A 159 19.75 7.02 -23.22
CA ARG A 159 21.17 6.67 -23.07
C ARG A 159 21.36 5.60 -22.02
N LEU A 160 21.92 4.45 -22.37
CA LEU A 160 22.34 3.42 -21.42
C LEU A 160 23.83 3.50 -21.09
N ASP A 161 24.58 4.28 -21.87
CA ASP A 161 25.98 4.56 -21.61
C ASP A 161 26.14 5.44 -20.37
N ALA A 162 27.24 5.23 -19.66
CA ALA A 162 27.59 6.03 -18.49
C ALA A 162 28.25 7.35 -18.91
N LEU A 163 28.54 8.22 -17.94
CA LEU A 163 29.29 9.46 -18.18
C LEU A 163 30.69 9.21 -18.78
N ASP A 164 31.27 8.04 -18.48
CA ASP A 164 32.49 7.55 -19.11
C ASP A 164 32.13 6.71 -20.35
N PRO A 165 32.45 7.18 -21.57
CA PRO A 165 32.08 6.49 -22.81
C PRO A 165 32.76 5.12 -22.98
N GLU A 166 33.85 4.86 -22.27
CA GLU A 166 34.58 3.59 -22.34
C GLU A 166 33.96 2.51 -21.43
N GLN A 167 33.03 2.88 -20.54
CA GLN A 167 32.37 1.88 -19.70
C GLN A 167 31.44 0.96 -20.50
N PRO A 168 31.53 -0.37 -20.26
CA PRO A 168 30.63 -1.32 -20.88
C PRO A 168 29.22 -1.04 -20.38
N HIS A 169 28.28 -1.00 -21.32
CA HIS A 169 26.86 -0.84 -21.03
C HIS A 169 26.07 -1.89 -21.79
N PRO A 170 24.97 -2.40 -21.21
CA PRO A 170 24.12 -3.37 -21.89
C PRO A 170 23.44 -2.72 -23.09
N SER A 171 23.04 -3.54 -24.06
CA SER A 171 22.12 -3.10 -25.10
C SER A 171 20.72 -2.88 -24.53
N ARG A 172 19.90 -2.06 -25.21
CA ARG A 172 18.48 -1.87 -24.84
C ARG A 172 17.66 -3.16 -24.91
N ALA A 173 18.12 -4.16 -25.66
CA ALA A 173 17.49 -5.48 -25.70
C ALA A 173 17.77 -6.30 -24.43
N GLU A 174 18.93 -6.08 -23.79
CA GLU A 174 19.34 -6.77 -22.56
C GLU A 174 18.81 -6.07 -21.29
N ALA A 175 18.76 -4.74 -21.30
CA ALA A 175 18.31 -3.93 -20.16
C ALA A 175 17.32 -2.83 -20.60
N PRO A 176 16.12 -3.19 -21.11
CA PRO A 176 15.12 -2.20 -21.49
C PRO A 176 14.55 -1.47 -20.27
N ILE A 177 14.14 -0.21 -20.47
CA ILE A 177 13.26 0.48 -19.53
C ILE A 177 11.84 -0.12 -19.62
N THR A 178 11.30 -0.61 -18.50
CA THR A 178 9.95 -1.20 -18.39
C THR A 178 8.96 -0.30 -17.64
N LEU A 179 7.66 -0.58 -17.77
CA LEU A 179 6.62 0.15 -17.05
C LEU A 179 6.77 0.03 -15.52
N ALA A 180 7.14 -1.15 -15.00
CA ALA A 180 7.39 -1.40 -13.59
C ALA A 180 8.50 -0.49 -13.04
N GLN A 181 9.59 -0.34 -13.78
CA GLN A 181 10.70 0.51 -13.39
C GLN A 181 10.31 1.99 -13.36
N LEU A 182 9.44 2.45 -14.27
CA LEU A 182 8.91 3.81 -14.23
C LEU A 182 8.03 4.01 -12.99
N ALA A 183 7.10 3.09 -12.73
CA ALA A 183 6.16 3.16 -11.61
C ALA A 183 6.86 3.08 -10.24
N ALA A 184 7.98 2.36 -10.15
CA ALA A 184 8.78 2.20 -8.95
C ALA A 184 9.94 3.21 -8.83
N HIS A 185 10.07 4.20 -9.72
CA HIS A 185 11.23 5.11 -9.77
C HIS A 185 12.60 4.39 -9.93
N MET A 186 12.63 3.23 -10.55
CA MET A 186 13.83 2.40 -10.76
C MET A 186 14.26 2.31 -12.22
N SER A 187 13.84 3.26 -13.07
CA SER A 187 14.22 3.31 -14.50
C SER A 187 15.58 3.95 -14.76
N GLY A 188 16.12 4.69 -13.78
CA GLY A 188 17.30 5.50 -13.96
C GLY A 188 17.05 6.87 -14.60
N LEU A 189 15.85 7.15 -15.12
CA LEU A 189 15.53 8.46 -15.69
C LEU A 189 15.67 9.55 -14.61
N GLY A 190 16.22 10.69 -15.00
CA GLY A 190 16.45 11.81 -14.08
C GLY A 190 15.16 12.43 -13.57
N ARG A 191 15.29 13.30 -12.56
CA ARG A 191 14.14 13.84 -11.83
C ARG A 191 13.20 14.64 -12.74
N ASP A 192 13.74 15.66 -13.40
CA ASP A 192 12.99 16.70 -14.09
C ASP A 192 13.66 17.06 -15.44
N TRP A 193 13.19 16.45 -16.52
CA TRP A 193 13.69 16.65 -17.88
C TRP A 193 12.61 17.27 -18.79
N PRO A 194 12.93 18.31 -19.59
CA PRO A 194 14.24 18.94 -19.80
C PRO A 194 14.81 19.58 -18.52
N SER A 195 16.08 19.30 -18.24
CA SER A 195 16.76 19.97 -17.13
C SER A 195 17.08 21.41 -17.50
N GLY A 196 16.99 22.31 -16.53
CA GLY A 196 17.60 23.63 -16.65
C GLY A 196 19.13 23.57 -16.66
N THR A 197 19.77 24.73 -16.72
CA THR A 197 21.23 24.85 -16.78
C THR A 197 21.73 25.77 -15.67
N ALA A 198 22.65 25.28 -14.84
CA ALA A 198 23.39 26.09 -13.88
C ALA A 198 24.51 26.84 -14.62
N HIS A 199 24.18 28.02 -15.16
CA HIS A 199 25.08 28.77 -16.05
C HIS A 199 26.38 29.25 -15.39
N ASP A 200 26.38 29.43 -14.07
CA ASP A 200 27.54 29.93 -13.31
C ASP A 200 27.97 28.95 -12.18
N TRP A 201 27.89 27.65 -12.43
CA TRP A 201 28.42 26.64 -11.49
C TRP A 201 29.96 26.73 -11.41
N PRO A 202 30.60 26.73 -10.20
CA PRO A 202 30.04 26.42 -8.88
C PRO A 202 29.61 27.62 -8.02
N HIS A 203 29.49 28.82 -8.59
CA HIS A 203 29.15 30.04 -7.87
C HIS A 203 27.65 30.21 -7.64
N GLU A 204 26.83 29.78 -8.60
CA GLU A 204 25.37 29.78 -8.50
C GLU A 204 24.76 28.41 -8.84
N LEU A 205 23.59 28.15 -8.23
CA LEU A 205 22.75 26.98 -8.46
C LEU A 205 21.44 27.32 -9.20
N THR A 206 21.37 28.53 -9.78
CA THR A 206 20.21 29.00 -10.54
C THR A 206 19.93 28.09 -11.75
N GLY A 207 18.65 27.88 -12.10
CA GLY A 207 18.26 26.95 -13.17
C GLY A 207 18.14 25.49 -12.76
N GLY A 208 18.18 25.17 -11.46
CA GLY A 208 17.77 23.87 -10.93
C GLY A 208 16.26 23.75 -10.72
N GLY A 209 15.77 22.54 -10.43
CA GLY A 209 14.35 22.27 -10.12
C GLY A 209 13.53 21.75 -11.29
N ALA A 210 12.23 21.62 -11.07
CA ALA A 210 11.28 21.20 -12.11
C ALA A 210 10.92 22.38 -13.02
N PRO A 211 10.52 22.18 -14.28
CA PRO A 211 9.83 23.24 -15.01
C PRO A 211 8.55 23.68 -14.26
N PRO A 212 8.21 24.98 -14.19
CA PRO A 212 8.97 26.11 -14.72
C PRO A 212 10.00 26.74 -13.79
N GLU A 213 10.18 26.22 -12.58
CA GLU A 213 11.14 26.71 -11.56
C GLU A 213 12.57 26.77 -12.11
N ASN A 214 12.93 25.85 -13.01
CA ASN A 214 14.24 25.82 -13.66
C ASN A 214 14.42 26.81 -14.83
N GLY A 215 13.45 27.70 -15.06
CA GLY A 215 13.47 28.72 -16.11
C GLY A 215 12.99 28.25 -17.48
N LEU A 216 12.58 27.00 -17.64
CA LEU A 216 12.00 26.46 -18.87
C LEU A 216 10.48 26.28 -18.72
N PRO A 217 9.65 26.44 -19.76
CA PRO A 217 8.24 26.07 -19.65
C PRO A 217 8.07 24.55 -19.49
N PHE A 218 6.89 24.11 -19.05
CA PHE A 218 6.52 22.70 -19.17
C PHE A 218 6.67 22.24 -20.63
N PRO A 219 7.32 21.08 -20.88
CA PRO A 219 7.77 20.72 -22.22
C PRO A 219 6.61 20.25 -23.11
N THR A 220 6.72 20.53 -24.40
CA THR A 220 5.96 19.78 -25.42
C THR A 220 6.43 18.33 -25.47
N SER A 221 5.61 17.42 -26.01
CA SER A 221 6.00 16.02 -26.17
C SER A 221 7.32 15.84 -26.94
N GLU A 222 7.54 16.65 -27.97
CA GLU A 222 8.78 16.63 -28.75
C GLU A 222 10.00 17.00 -27.89
N ARG A 223 9.92 18.11 -27.17
CA ARG A 223 11.02 18.57 -26.30
C ARG A 223 11.29 17.57 -25.18
N PHE A 224 10.22 16.98 -24.61
CA PHE A 224 10.31 15.99 -23.54
C PHE A 224 11.09 14.74 -23.99
N PHE A 225 10.70 14.10 -25.09
CA PHE A 225 11.39 12.91 -25.59
C PHE A 225 12.79 13.20 -26.15
N HIS A 226 12.99 14.37 -26.77
CA HIS A 226 14.33 14.80 -27.17
C HIS A 226 15.26 14.94 -25.96
N SER A 227 14.77 15.45 -24.83
CA SER A 227 15.62 15.62 -23.64
C SER A 227 16.01 14.26 -23.04
N ILE A 228 15.08 13.31 -23.02
CA ILE A 228 15.35 11.93 -22.60
C ILE A 228 16.42 11.26 -23.47
N SER A 229 16.46 11.54 -24.78
CA SER A 229 17.47 10.92 -25.67
C SER A 229 18.89 11.46 -25.50
N GLU A 230 19.03 12.66 -24.93
CA GLU A 230 20.33 13.33 -24.77
C GLU A 230 20.94 13.12 -23.38
N GLN A 231 20.11 12.95 -22.36
CA GLN A 231 20.54 12.90 -20.96
C GLN A 231 20.91 11.50 -20.50
N TYR A 232 21.95 11.42 -19.69
CA TYR A 232 22.41 10.19 -19.06
C TYR A 232 21.44 9.77 -17.94
N LEU A 233 21.27 8.46 -17.76
CA LEU A 233 20.56 7.94 -16.60
C LEU A 233 21.33 8.23 -15.31
N VAL A 234 20.59 8.47 -14.23
CA VAL A 234 21.12 8.66 -12.88
C VAL A 234 21.69 7.36 -12.31
N SER A 235 21.06 6.23 -12.65
CA SER A 235 21.46 4.88 -12.27
C SER A 235 21.06 3.89 -13.37
N PRO A 236 21.69 2.72 -13.48
CA PRO A 236 21.18 1.66 -14.34
C PRO A 236 19.77 1.24 -13.92
N PRO A 237 18.91 0.78 -14.86
CA PRO A 237 17.59 0.26 -14.51
C PRO A 237 17.67 -0.84 -13.44
N TRP A 238 16.73 -0.83 -12.50
CA TRP A 238 16.67 -1.68 -11.30
C TRP A 238 17.82 -1.54 -10.29
N ALA A 239 18.83 -0.70 -10.52
CA ALA A 239 19.97 -0.61 -9.59
C ALA A 239 19.66 0.16 -8.30
N TYR A 240 19.03 1.34 -8.40
CA TYR A 240 18.71 2.18 -7.24
C TYR A 240 17.52 3.10 -7.54
N PRO A 241 16.59 3.30 -6.59
CA PRO A 241 15.46 4.19 -6.79
C PRO A 241 15.88 5.67 -6.89
N SER A 242 15.46 6.34 -7.97
CA SER A 242 15.66 7.77 -8.19
C SER A 242 14.33 8.40 -8.58
N TYR A 243 13.79 9.23 -7.68
CA TYR A 243 12.51 9.91 -7.89
C TYR A 243 12.51 10.67 -9.23
N SER A 244 11.50 10.40 -10.07
CA SER A 244 11.47 10.88 -11.45
C SER A 244 10.08 11.31 -11.89
N ASN A 245 9.90 12.61 -12.09
CA ASN A 245 8.72 13.18 -12.76
C ASN A 245 8.74 12.82 -14.25
N THR A 246 9.92 12.84 -14.87
CA THR A 246 10.11 12.38 -16.26
C THR A 246 9.71 10.92 -16.46
N GLY A 247 10.07 10.03 -15.55
CA GLY A 247 9.67 8.63 -15.62
C GLY A 247 8.15 8.46 -15.57
N PHE A 248 7.46 9.26 -14.75
CA PHE A 248 6.01 9.28 -14.71
C PHE A 248 5.36 9.89 -15.96
N GLY A 249 5.98 10.90 -16.57
CA GLY A 249 5.56 11.41 -17.86
C GLY A 249 5.63 10.35 -18.96
N VAL A 250 6.73 9.59 -19.03
CA VAL A 250 6.87 8.46 -19.94
C VAL A 250 5.81 7.38 -19.65
N LEU A 251 5.59 7.06 -18.37
CA LEU A 251 4.59 6.07 -17.97
C LEU A 251 3.19 6.47 -18.43
N GLY A 252 2.75 7.70 -18.12
CA GLY A 252 1.42 8.17 -18.48
C GLY A 252 1.20 8.20 -19.99
N VAL A 253 2.20 8.60 -20.79
CA VAL A 253 2.13 8.52 -22.25
C VAL A 253 2.05 7.06 -22.71
N ALA A 254 2.88 6.17 -22.18
CA ALA A 254 2.87 4.75 -22.57
C ALA A 254 1.51 4.09 -22.28
N LEU A 255 0.91 4.37 -21.11
CA LEU A 255 -0.42 3.88 -20.76
C LEU A 255 -1.52 4.43 -21.68
N ALA A 256 -1.45 5.71 -22.03
CA ALA A 256 -2.38 6.34 -22.98
C ALA A 256 -2.26 5.75 -24.39
N GLU A 257 -1.04 5.47 -24.87
CA GLU A 257 -0.83 4.79 -26.16
C GLU A 257 -1.32 3.33 -26.13
N ALA A 258 -1.06 2.60 -25.04
CA ALA A 258 -1.53 1.23 -24.85
C ALA A 258 -3.06 1.15 -24.88
N ALA A 259 -3.71 2.03 -24.12
CA ALA A 259 -5.15 2.18 -24.11
C ALA A 259 -5.66 2.58 -25.51
N SER A 260 -5.03 3.55 -26.17
CA SER A 260 -5.45 4.01 -27.49
C SER A 260 -5.46 2.88 -28.52
N ALA A 261 -4.42 2.04 -28.51
CA ALA A 261 -4.33 0.88 -29.38
C ALA A 261 -5.40 -0.18 -29.05
N ALA A 262 -5.65 -0.44 -27.76
CA ALA A 262 -6.63 -1.44 -27.33
C ALA A 262 -8.08 -1.01 -27.58
N TYR A 263 -8.41 0.27 -27.39
CA TYR A 263 -9.77 0.79 -27.49
C TYR A 263 -10.10 1.34 -28.88
N GLY A 264 -9.11 1.52 -29.77
CA GLY A 264 -9.31 2.05 -31.12
C GLY A 264 -9.62 3.55 -31.19
N THR A 265 -9.39 4.29 -30.10
CA THR A 265 -9.62 5.74 -29.99
C THR A 265 -8.39 6.39 -29.42
N LYS A 266 -7.90 7.47 -30.02
CA LYS A 266 -6.75 8.21 -29.48
C LYS A 266 -7.16 8.88 -28.18
N LEU A 267 -6.41 8.62 -27.12
CA LEU A 267 -6.59 9.19 -25.79
C LEU A 267 -5.27 9.80 -25.32
N ASN A 268 -5.37 10.92 -24.61
CA ASN A 268 -4.29 11.39 -23.75
C ASN A 268 -4.51 10.93 -22.30
N HIS A 269 -3.54 11.23 -21.42
CA HIS A 269 -3.59 10.83 -20.02
C HIS A 269 -4.82 11.35 -19.27
N ALA A 270 -5.18 12.63 -19.45
CA ALA A 270 -6.32 13.23 -18.77
C ALA A 270 -7.65 12.59 -19.20
N GLU A 271 -7.82 12.34 -20.51
CA GLU A 271 -8.99 11.63 -21.05
C GLU A 271 -9.06 10.19 -20.56
N LEU A 272 -7.91 9.52 -20.48
CA LEU A 272 -7.84 8.14 -20.00
C LEU A 272 -8.28 8.04 -18.54
N LEU A 273 -7.71 8.85 -17.64
CA LEU A 273 -8.09 8.85 -16.23
C LEU A 273 -9.55 9.25 -16.02
N LYS A 274 -10.05 10.21 -16.81
CA LYS A 274 -11.45 10.60 -16.74
C LYS A 274 -12.37 9.41 -17.01
N ARG A 275 -12.08 8.64 -18.07
CA ARG A 275 -12.90 7.50 -18.49
C ARG A 275 -12.79 6.31 -17.54
N ASP A 276 -11.58 5.94 -17.13
CA ASP A 276 -11.33 4.68 -16.41
C ASP A 276 -11.36 4.84 -14.88
N ILE A 277 -11.22 6.06 -14.36
CA ILE A 277 -11.18 6.34 -12.91
C ILE A 277 -12.22 7.36 -12.48
N PHE A 278 -12.21 8.58 -13.03
CA PHE A 278 -13.01 9.67 -12.46
C PHE A 278 -14.50 9.47 -12.67
N GLU A 279 -14.94 9.14 -13.89
CA GLU A 279 -16.36 8.90 -14.18
C GLU A 279 -16.91 7.67 -13.44
N PRO A 280 -16.23 6.50 -13.42
CA PRO A 280 -16.71 5.34 -12.66
C PRO A 280 -16.80 5.56 -11.15
N LEU A 281 -15.92 6.38 -10.58
CA LEU A 281 -15.93 6.71 -9.14
C LEU A 281 -16.80 7.93 -8.81
N GLY A 282 -17.26 8.69 -9.81
CA GLY A 282 -18.00 9.94 -9.63
C GLY A 282 -17.14 11.09 -9.08
N MET A 283 -15.84 11.09 -9.38
CA MET A 283 -14.87 12.10 -8.93
C MET A 283 -14.97 13.38 -9.76
N ASN A 284 -16.05 14.14 -9.55
CA ASN A 284 -16.40 15.30 -10.38
C ASN A 284 -15.51 16.53 -10.13
N GLY A 285 -14.77 16.57 -9.02
CA GLY A 285 -13.79 17.61 -8.74
C GLY A 285 -12.41 17.34 -9.32
N SER A 286 -12.19 16.16 -9.90
CA SER A 286 -10.90 15.73 -10.41
C SER A 286 -10.70 16.11 -11.88
N HIS A 287 -9.66 16.89 -12.15
CA HIS A 287 -9.39 17.45 -13.48
C HIS A 287 -7.94 17.91 -13.61
N PHE A 288 -7.55 18.48 -14.76
CA PHE A 288 -6.16 18.90 -15.05
C PHE A 288 -5.99 20.39 -15.34
N LEU A 289 -7.08 21.11 -15.63
CA LEU A 289 -7.07 22.54 -15.97
C LEU A 289 -8.14 23.31 -15.18
N ALA A 290 -7.74 24.45 -14.63
CA ALA A 290 -8.69 25.47 -14.20
C ALA A 290 -9.35 26.11 -15.43
N THR A 291 -10.68 26.15 -15.46
CA THR A 291 -11.49 26.66 -16.56
C THR A 291 -12.61 27.53 -16.01
N ASP A 292 -13.29 28.31 -16.85
CA ASP A 292 -14.45 29.11 -16.42
C ASP A 292 -15.55 28.26 -15.76
N ALA A 293 -15.65 26.98 -16.13
CA ALA A 293 -16.63 26.06 -15.59
C ALA A 293 -16.33 25.59 -14.16
N ASN A 294 -15.06 25.53 -13.73
CA ASN A 294 -14.66 24.94 -12.44
C ASN A 294 -13.87 25.90 -11.52
N LYS A 295 -13.33 27.02 -12.03
CA LYS A 295 -12.44 27.91 -11.28
C LYS A 295 -13.04 28.50 -10.01
N HIS A 296 -14.38 28.53 -9.91
CA HIS A 296 -15.10 28.98 -8.72
C HIS A 296 -15.05 27.98 -7.55
N MET A 297 -14.51 26.78 -7.77
CA MET A 297 -14.27 25.75 -6.75
C MET A 297 -12.78 25.52 -6.48
N VAL A 298 -11.89 26.16 -7.26
CA VAL A 298 -10.44 25.97 -7.15
C VAL A 298 -9.86 26.86 -6.06
N VAL A 299 -9.03 26.25 -5.21
CA VAL A 299 -8.31 26.96 -4.16
C VAL A 299 -7.22 27.82 -4.76
N VAL A 300 -7.10 29.07 -4.31
CA VAL A 300 -6.04 30.01 -4.69
C VAL A 300 -5.25 30.41 -3.45
N PRO A 301 -3.94 30.08 -3.40
CA PRO A 301 -3.08 30.41 -2.27
C PRO A 301 -2.86 31.93 -2.14
N SER A 302 -2.31 32.38 -1.01
CA SER A 302 -1.94 33.79 -0.82
C SER A 302 -0.64 34.16 -1.53
N PHE A 303 0.22 33.17 -1.83
CA PHE A 303 1.51 33.32 -2.52
C PHE A 303 1.67 32.25 -3.62
N GLU A 304 2.57 32.47 -4.59
CA GLU A 304 2.78 31.57 -5.74
C GLU A 304 1.47 31.22 -6.49
N GLN A 305 0.59 32.21 -6.62
CA GLN A 305 -0.79 32.06 -7.13
C GLN A 305 -0.85 31.54 -8.57
N ASP A 306 0.15 31.90 -9.37
CA ASP A 306 0.25 31.55 -10.78
C ASP A 306 0.24 30.03 -11.00
N ILE A 307 0.65 29.24 -9.98
CA ILE A 307 0.61 27.79 -10.04
C ILE A 307 -0.78 27.28 -10.41
N VAL A 308 -1.86 27.95 -9.99
CA VAL A 308 -3.24 27.54 -10.26
C VAL A 308 -3.53 27.49 -11.76
N ASP A 309 -2.99 28.41 -12.54
CA ASP A 309 -3.30 28.55 -13.96
C ASP A 309 -2.35 27.76 -14.89
N LEU A 310 -1.30 27.14 -14.35
CA LEU A 310 -0.32 26.42 -15.17
C LEU A 310 -0.87 25.14 -15.82
N ASP A 311 -0.68 25.01 -17.14
CA ASP A 311 -0.88 23.75 -17.86
C ASP A 311 0.42 22.93 -17.87
N PHE A 312 0.35 21.73 -17.29
CA PHE A 312 1.48 20.80 -17.19
C PHE A 312 1.70 20.03 -18.49
N THR A 313 0.79 20.18 -19.46
CA THR A 313 0.74 19.44 -20.71
C THR A 313 0.52 17.94 -20.50
N ASN A 314 0.25 17.23 -21.60
CA ASN A 314 0.07 15.77 -21.56
C ASN A 314 1.28 15.00 -21.02
N THR A 315 2.49 15.56 -21.07
CA THR A 315 3.71 14.86 -20.63
C THR A 315 4.03 15.04 -19.16
N MET A 316 3.60 16.14 -18.51
CA MET A 316 3.82 16.33 -17.07
C MET A 316 2.55 16.20 -16.23
N ASN A 317 1.36 16.16 -16.86
CA ASN A 317 0.10 15.78 -16.20
C ASN A 317 0.22 14.49 -15.37
N PRO A 318 0.80 13.39 -15.88
CA PRO A 318 0.99 12.15 -15.11
C PRO A 318 1.81 12.33 -13.83
N ALA A 319 2.72 13.31 -13.82
CA ALA A 319 3.62 13.55 -12.71
C ALA A 319 3.05 14.50 -11.65
N GLY A 320 2.26 15.51 -12.03
CA GLY A 320 1.79 16.49 -11.05
C GLY A 320 0.68 17.46 -11.46
N GLY A 321 0.04 17.27 -12.62
CA GLY A 321 -0.88 18.27 -13.18
C GLY A 321 -2.32 18.20 -12.64
N GLN A 322 -2.63 17.25 -11.76
CA GLN A 322 -4.02 16.98 -11.36
C GLN A 322 -4.50 17.92 -10.25
N PHE A 323 -5.78 18.28 -10.32
CA PHE A 323 -6.58 18.82 -9.22
C PHE A 323 -7.55 17.76 -8.70
N SER A 324 -7.91 17.85 -7.42
CA SER A 324 -9.01 17.05 -6.84
C SER A 324 -9.53 17.74 -5.57
N SER A 325 -10.65 17.23 -5.06
CA SER A 325 -11.22 17.61 -3.78
C SER A 325 -11.02 16.53 -2.71
N LEU A 326 -11.28 16.87 -1.44
CA LEU A 326 -11.27 15.92 -0.33
C LEU A 326 -12.32 14.82 -0.54
N SER A 327 -13.53 15.18 -1.00
CA SER A 327 -14.63 14.26 -1.28
C SER A 327 -14.28 13.21 -2.34
N ASP A 328 -13.63 13.64 -3.42
CA ASP A 328 -13.15 12.77 -4.49
C ASP A 328 -12.06 11.81 -3.98
N LEU A 329 -11.06 12.33 -3.26
CA LEU A 329 -9.97 11.51 -2.73
C LEU A 329 -10.43 10.56 -1.62
N ALA A 330 -11.44 10.94 -0.83
CA ALA A 330 -12.05 10.04 0.14
C ALA A 330 -12.78 8.88 -0.56
N THR A 331 -13.46 9.15 -1.68
CA THR A 331 -14.09 8.10 -2.51
C THR A 331 -13.05 7.14 -3.08
N LEU A 332 -11.94 7.66 -3.61
CA LEU A 332 -10.83 6.83 -4.07
C LEU A 332 -10.24 6.00 -2.92
N THR A 333 -9.99 6.62 -1.77
CA THR A 333 -9.42 5.97 -0.58
C THR A 333 -10.32 4.83 -0.11
N GLN A 334 -11.64 5.04 -0.04
CA GLN A 334 -12.63 3.98 0.25
C GLN A 334 -12.51 2.79 -0.72
N ALA A 335 -12.41 3.06 -2.02
CA ALA A 335 -12.29 2.03 -3.06
C ALA A 335 -11.00 1.20 -2.93
N LEU A 336 -9.89 1.83 -2.49
CA LEU A 336 -8.62 1.16 -2.24
C LEU A 336 -8.63 0.34 -0.94
N LEU A 337 -9.29 0.84 0.11
CA LEU A 337 -9.40 0.14 1.40
C LEU A 337 -10.32 -1.08 1.33
N ASN A 338 -11.36 -1.02 0.48
CA ASN A 338 -12.26 -2.15 0.24
C ASN A 338 -12.35 -2.53 -1.25
N PRO A 339 -11.41 -3.37 -1.73
CA PRO A 339 -11.41 -3.82 -3.12
C PRO A 339 -12.51 -4.86 -3.46
N ARG A 340 -13.41 -5.13 -2.51
CA ARG A 340 -14.61 -5.96 -2.70
C ARG A 340 -15.90 -5.12 -2.74
N GLY A 341 -15.79 -3.81 -2.47
CA GLY A 341 -16.92 -2.90 -2.49
C GLY A 341 -17.40 -2.62 -3.91
N ALA A 342 -18.66 -2.18 -4.03
CA ALA A 342 -19.30 -1.90 -5.32
C ALA A 342 -18.60 -0.81 -6.15
N LYS A 343 -17.87 0.10 -5.51
CA LYS A 343 -17.09 1.17 -6.16
C LYS A 343 -15.65 0.77 -6.47
N SER A 344 -15.24 -0.49 -6.27
CA SER A 344 -13.85 -0.86 -6.51
C SER A 344 -13.52 -0.97 -8.00
N LEU A 345 -12.40 -0.38 -8.40
CA LEU A 345 -11.84 -0.49 -9.76
C LEU A 345 -10.94 -1.72 -9.93
N LEU A 346 -10.40 -2.25 -8.82
CA LEU A 346 -9.40 -3.30 -8.80
C LEU A 346 -9.90 -4.48 -7.98
N THR A 347 -9.62 -5.70 -8.44
CA THR A 347 -9.85 -6.89 -7.62
C THR A 347 -8.91 -6.92 -6.42
N GLN A 348 -9.28 -7.67 -5.37
CA GLN A 348 -8.39 -7.94 -4.23
C GLN A 348 -7.02 -8.48 -4.68
N TYR A 349 -6.99 -9.34 -5.70
CA TYR A 349 -5.75 -9.87 -6.27
C TYR A 349 -4.83 -8.75 -6.79
N SER A 350 -5.38 -7.81 -7.57
CA SER A 350 -4.63 -6.68 -8.12
C SER A 350 -4.10 -5.75 -7.02
N VAL A 351 -4.91 -5.47 -5.99
CA VAL A 351 -4.48 -4.67 -4.84
C VAL A 351 -3.38 -5.38 -4.03
N ASP A 352 -3.53 -6.67 -3.75
CA ASP A 352 -2.52 -7.46 -3.01
C ASP A 352 -1.19 -7.56 -3.78
N LYS A 353 -1.24 -7.53 -5.11
CA LYS A 353 -0.04 -7.42 -5.96
C LYS A 353 0.60 -6.03 -5.87
N TRP A 354 -0.21 -4.97 -5.98
CA TRP A 354 0.26 -3.59 -5.99
C TRP A 354 0.90 -3.16 -4.66
N MET A 355 0.34 -3.61 -3.53
CA MET A 355 0.83 -3.24 -2.20
C MET A 355 2.13 -3.95 -1.79
N ARG A 356 2.84 -4.59 -2.72
CA ARG A 356 4.15 -5.20 -2.45
C ARG A 356 5.25 -4.14 -2.56
N PRO A 357 6.24 -4.12 -1.65
CA PRO A 357 7.41 -3.28 -1.84
C PRO A 357 8.19 -3.77 -3.07
N ALA A 358 8.69 -2.82 -3.84
CA ALA A 358 9.59 -3.01 -4.97
C ALA A 358 11.07 -2.85 -4.53
N HIS A 359 11.33 -2.03 -3.51
CA HIS A 359 12.65 -1.82 -2.94
C HIS A 359 12.55 -1.62 -1.42
N SER A 360 13.53 -2.15 -0.69
CA SER A 360 13.72 -1.92 0.74
C SER A 360 15.05 -1.23 0.92
N PHE A 361 15.06 -0.07 1.57
CA PHE A 361 16.30 0.64 1.88
C PHE A 361 17.07 -0.14 2.94
N GLU A 362 18.37 -0.34 2.74
CA GLU A 362 19.24 -1.02 3.71
C GLU A 362 19.81 -0.03 4.74
N GLU A 363 19.74 1.26 4.42
CA GLU A 363 20.21 2.39 5.22
C GLU A 363 19.36 2.61 6.49
N ASP A 364 18.11 2.12 6.50
CA ASP A 364 17.21 2.18 7.65
C ASP A 364 16.27 0.98 7.73
N ASP A 365 15.50 0.83 8.82
CA ASP A 365 14.56 -0.29 9.03
C ASP A 365 13.07 0.08 8.80
N TRP A 366 12.78 1.34 8.45
CA TRP A 366 11.43 1.92 8.46
C TRP A 366 10.93 2.38 7.09
N THR A 367 11.79 2.55 6.08
CA THR A 367 11.41 3.00 4.74
C THR A 367 11.48 1.89 3.69
N GLU A 368 10.51 1.89 2.78
CA GLU A 368 10.43 1.03 1.61
C GLU A 368 9.82 1.83 0.45
N LEU A 369 9.93 1.31 -0.77
CA LEU A 369 9.33 1.89 -1.96
C LEU A 369 8.52 0.82 -2.68
N GLY A 370 7.31 1.16 -3.12
CA GLY A 370 6.47 0.34 -3.98
C GLY A 370 6.27 0.97 -5.36
N PHE A 371 5.30 0.47 -6.12
CA PHE A 371 4.85 1.17 -7.32
C PHE A 371 4.06 2.40 -6.85
N VAL A 372 4.65 3.59 -7.01
CA VAL A 372 4.24 4.91 -6.48
C VAL A 372 4.27 5.11 -4.97
N TRP A 373 4.13 4.05 -4.19
CA TRP A 373 4.06 4.16 -2.73
C TRP A 373 5.41 4.49 -2.13
N GLU A 374 5.48 5.65 -1.49
CA GLU A 374 6.46 5.93 -0.45
C GLU A 374 5.96 5.16 0.80
N ILE A 375 6.69 4.16 1.27
CA ILE A 375 6.22 3.29 2.35
C ILE A 375 7.04 3.60 3.60
N VAL A 376 6.37 3.99 4.67
CA VAL A 376 6.98 4.13 6.00
C VAL A 376 6.40 3.11 6.96
N LYS A 377 7.12 2.83 8.05
CA LYS A 377 6.66 1.91 9.08
C LYS A 377 6.50 2.64 10.41
N ALA A 378 5.33 2.48 11.02
CA ALA A 378 5.04 2.92 12.38
C ALA A 378 4.82 1.71 13.29
N ARG A 379 5.07 1.86 14.59
CA ARG A 379 4.80 0.80 15.57
C ARG A 379 3.32 0.81 15.98
N ASP A 380 2.70 -0.35 15.98
CA ASP A 380 1.39 -0.53 16.60
C ASP A 380 1.49 -0.56 18.14
N SER A 381 0.35 -0.56 18.82
CA SER A 381 0.26 -0.59 20.29
C SER A 381 0.87 -1.86 20.93
N ASN A 382 1.31 -2.80 20.10
CA ASN A 382 1.87 -4.09 20.48
C ASN A 382 3.33 -4.24 20.04
N ASP A 383 3.99 -3.12 19.72
CA ASP A 383 5.39 -2.99 19.31
C ASP A 383 5.73 -3.71 17.99
N ARG A 384 4.76 -3.82 17.07
CA ARG A 384 4.98 -4.40 15.75
C ARG A 384 4.99 -3.31 14.69
N LEU A 385 5.94 -3.41 13.75
CA LEU A 385 6.00 -2.50 12.61
C LEU A 385 4.85 -2.75 11.66
N ARG A 386 4.19 -1.67 11.28
CA ARG A 386 3.05 -1.60 10.37
C ARG A 386 3.37 -0.65 9.23
N ARG A 387 3.12 -1.08 8.00
CA ARG A 387 3.33 -0.26 6.81
C ARG A 387 2.20 0.73 6.64
N ILE A 388 2.57 2.01 6.54
CA ILE A 388 1.73 3.08 6.02
C ILE A 388 2.17 3.29 4.58
N TYR A 389 1.24 3.14 3.65
CA TYR A 389 1.48 3.40 2.23
C TYR A 389 0.97 4.80 1.95
N TRP A 390 1.87 5.72 1.62
CA TRP A 390 1.45 7.08 1.30
C TRP A 390 2.03 7.56 -0.02
N LYS A 391 1.43 8.61 -0.55
CA LYS A 391 2.02 9.43 -1.57
C LYS A 391 1.87 10.88 -1.17
N LEU A 392 3.00 11.57 -1.07
CA LEU A 392 3.04 12.98 -0.79
C LEU A 392 3.01 13.80 -2.08
N GLY A 393 2.42 14.99 -2.01
CA GLY A 393 2.38 15.99 -3.06
C GLY A 393 2.93 17.31 -2.54
N ASN A 394 3.86 17.90 -3.29
CA ASN A 394 4.36 19.23 -3.00
C ASN A 394 4.55 19.98 -4.32
N ILE A 395 3.95 21.16 -4.42
CA ILE A 395 4.27 22.13 -5.47
C ILE A 395 3.86 23.53 -5.05
N ALA A 396 4.79 24.50 -5.14
CA ALA A 396 4.53 25.88 -4.74
C ALA A 396 3.86 25.94 -3.34
N ALA A 397 2.68 26.53 -3.24
CA ALA A 397 1.91 26.64 -2.00
C ALA A 397 0.99 25.44 -1.68
N PHE A 398 1.01 24.37 -2.49
CA PHE A 398 0.16 23.19 -2.30
C PHE A 398 0.96 22.02 -1.72
N HIS A 399 0.49 21.53 -0.56
CA HIS A 399 1.08 20.40 0.15
C HIS A 399 -0.01 19.38 0.45
N THR A 400 0.12 18.18 -0.08
CA THR A 400 -0.96 17.18 -0.05
C THR A 400 -0.44 15.82 0.32
N ALA A 401 -1.32 14.98 0.84
CA ALA A 401 -1.02 13.59 1.14
C ALA A 401 -2.25 12.71 0.98
N ILE A 402 -2.02 11.50 0.51
CA ILE A 402 -2.93 10.37 0.65
C ILE A 402 -2.14 9.23 1.26
N ALA A 403 -2.64 8.69 2.38
CA ALA A 403 -1.98 7.67 3.14
C ALA A 403 -2.99 6.60 3.56
N ILE A 404 -2.65 5.33 3.41
CA ILE A 404 -3.52 4.21 3.76
C ILE A 404 -2.77 3.17 4.57
N HIS A 405 -3.49 2.52 5.47
CA HIS A 405 -3.03 1.35 6.20
C HIS A 405 -3.98 0.17 5.92
N PRO A 406 -3.73 -0.63 4.85
CA PRO A 406 -4.61 -1.73 4.44
C PRO A 406 -4.76 -2.84 5.49
N GLY A 407 -3.87 -2.90 6.48
CA GLY A 407 -3.95 -3.89 7.56
C GLY A 407 -5.09 -3.64 8.56
N THR A 408 -5.51 -2.38 8.73
CA THR A 408 -6.63 -1.96 9.59
C THR A 408 -7.69 -1.17 8.82
N SER A 409 -7.57 -1.11 7.49
CA SER A 409 -8.59 -0.57 6.59
C SER A 409 -9.03 0.87 6.88
N TYR A 410 -8.08 1.75 7.21
CA TYR A 410 -8.29 3.19 7.24
C TYR A 410 -7.17 3.93 6.50
N GLY A 411 -7.41 5.19 6.18
CA GLY A 411 -6.46 6.09 5.55
C GLY A 411 -6.69 7.54 5.97
N ILE A 412 -5.76 8.40 5.60
CA ILE A 412 -5.79 9.84 5.84
C ILE A 412 -5.58 10.54 4.50
N VAL A 413 -6.45 11.51 4.21
CA VAL A 413 -6.29 12.43 3.09
C VAL A 413 -6.10 13.83 3.66
N LEU A 414 -5.07 14.54 3.21
CA LEU A 414 -4.79 15.92 3.60
C LEU A 414 -4.52 16.75 2.35
N LEU A 415 -5.19 17.90 2.26
CA LEU A 415 -5.01 18.91 1.22
C LEU A 415 -4.74 20.26 1.89
N LEU A 416 -3.57 20.84 1.65
CA LEU A 416 -3.18 22.14 2.18
C LEU A 416 -2.89 23.13 1.06
N SER A 417 -3.32 24.38 1.29
CA SER A 417 -2.76 25.57 0.68
C SER A 417 -2.09 26.37 1.80
N SER A 418 -0.77 26.44 1.81
CA SER A 418 -0.04 26.96 2.98
C SER A 418 1.41 27.29 2.67
N ALA A 419 2.01 28.20 3.44
CA ALA A 419 3.46 28.39 3.52
C ALA A 419 4.16 27.33 4.39
N TYR A 420 3.40 26.57 5.19
CA TYR A 420 3.89 25.42 5.95
C TYR A 420 3.95 24.18 5.04
N PRO A 421 5.14 23.65 4.74
CA PRO A 421 5.31 22.66 3.68
C PRO A 421 5.15 21.20 4.13
N PHE A 422 4.99 20.94 5.43
CA PHE A 422 5.18 19.60 6.00
C PHE A 422 3.87 18.81 6.13
N ALA A 423 3.18 18.57 5.01
CA ALA A 423 2.00 17.70 4.97
C ALA A 423 2.30 16.27 5.50
N SER A 424 3.54 15.80 5.35
CA SER A 424 3.99 14.50 5.86
C SER A 424 3.97 14.42 7.39
N GLU A 425 4.32 15.51 8.08
CA GLU A 425 4.36 15.57 9.54
C GLU A 425 2.94 15.44 10.10
N ILE A 426 2.03 16.29 9.65
CA ILE A 426 0.60 16.26 10.05
C ILE A 426 -0.02 14.88 9.83
N VAL A 427 0.27 14.23 8.70
CA VAL A 427 -0.31 12.92 8.38
C VAL A 427 0.32 11.82 9.21
N TYR A 428 1.64 11.83 9.40
CA TYR A 428 2.32 10.83 10.22
C TYR A 428 1.83 10.92 11.68
N ASP A 429 1.79 12.12 12.24
CA ASP A 429 1.32 12.36 13.60
C ASP A 429 -0.16 11.99 13.75
N ALA A 430 -1.00 12.25 12.74
CA ALA A 430 -2.39 11.81 12.75
C ALA A 430 -2.50 10.28 12.77
N PHE A 431 -1.62 9.55 12.07
CA PHE A 431 -1.53 8.09 12.23
C PHE A 431 -1.15 7.71 13.66
N GLU A 432 -0.15 8.36 14.26
CA GLU A 432 0.28 8.07 15.64
C GLU A 432 -0.82 8.33 16.67
N ILE A 433 -1.55 9.44 16.56
CA ILE A 433 -2.69 9.80 17.42
C ILE A 433 -3.78 8.73 17.35
N LEU A 434 -4.10 8.26 16.14
CA LEU A 434 -5.19 7.30 15.92
C LEU A 434 -4.81 5.84 16.20
N GLN A 435 -3.52 5.50 16.13
CA GLN A 435 -3.05 4.10 16.10
C GLN A 435 -3.54 3.29 17.31
N SER A 436 -3.43 3.85 18.51
CA SER A 436 -3.87 3.16 19.73
C SER A 436 -5.38 2.89 19.75
N ALA A 437 -6.18 3.88 19.33
CA ALA A 437 -7.62 3.74 19.28
C ALA A 437 -8.08 2.71 18.23
N ILE A 438 -7.43 2.70 17.06
CA ILE A 438 -7.70 1.74 15.99
C ILE A 438 -7.31 0.32 16.41
N ASP A 439 -6.15 0.14 17.06
CA ASP A 439 -5.73 -1.16 17.58
C ASP A 439 -6.68 -1.70 18.64
N GLN A 440 -7.13 -0.84 19.56
CA GLN A 440 -8.10 -1.21 20.58
C GLN A 440 -9.45 -1.60 19.97
N ALA A 441 -10.01 -0.77 19.10
CA ALA A 441 -11.27 -1.07 18.43
C ALA A 441 -11.18 -2.37 17.60
N LEU A 442 -10.02 -2.64 16.99
CA LEU A 442 -9.78 -3.87 16.23
C LEU A 442 -9.71 -5.10 17.15
N ALA A 443 -9.10 -4.95 18.33
CA ALA A 443 -9.08 -6.00 19.36
C ALA A 443 -10.50 -6.32 19.83
N ASP A 444 -11.27 -5.31 20.23
CA ASP A 444 -12.65 -5.47 20.72
C ASP A 444 -13.56 -6.12 19.66
N ALA A 445 -13.43 -5.69 18.40
CA ALA A 445 -14.15 -6.31 17.28
C ALA A 445 -13.72 -7.76 17.05
N SER A 446 -12.42 -8.07 17.15
CA SER A 446 -11.90 -9.43 16.99
C SER A 446 -12.30 -10.35 18.14
N GLU A 447 -12.36 -9.83 19.37
CA GLU A 447 -12.83 -10.55 20.54
C GLU A 447 -14.30 -10.95 20.39
N THR A 448 -15.13 -9.99 20.02
CA THR A 448 -16.56 -10.20 19.76
C THR A 448 -16.78 -11.29 18.72
N LEU A 449 -16.00 -11.29 17.63
CA LEU A 449 -16.21 -12.20 16.52
C LEU A 449 -15.60 -13.60 16.72
N TYR A 450 -14.46 -13.71 17.40
CA TYR A 450 -13.65 -14.95 17.36
C TYR A 450 -13.18 -15.47 18.73
N ALA A 451 -12.95 -14.60 19.72
CA ALA A 451 -12.53 -15.04 21.05
C ALA A 451 -13.68 -15.71 21.79
N GLY A 452 -13.41 -16.53 22.80
CA GLY A 452 -14.43 -17.23 23.60
C GLY A 452 -14.17 -18.73 23.74
N HIS A 453 -15.06 -19.40 24.47
CA HIS A 453 -15.07 -20.85 24.62
C HIS A 453 -16.11 -21.43 23.65
N TRP A 454 -15.65 -22.28 22.74
CA TRP A 454 -16.42 -22.91 21.69
C TRP A 454 -16.59 -24.38 22.02
N VAL A 455 -17.82 -24.87 22.08
CA VAL A 455 -18.15 -26.25 22.45
C VAL A 455 -18.96 -26.91 21.34
N ALA A 456 -18.84 -28.24 21.23
CA ALA A 456 -19.61 -29.02 20.27
C ALA A 456 -21.12 -28.74 20.38
N SER A 457 -21.79 -28.68 19.24
CA SER A 457 -23.23 -28.41 19.14
C SER A 457 -23.94 -29.49 18.32
N GLY A 458 -25.23 -29.71 18.54
CA GLY A 458 -26.03 -30.68 17.75
C GLY A 458 -25.70 -32.14 18.06
N GLU A 459 -25.68 -33.00 17.03
CA GLU A 459 -25.41 -34.45 17.16
C GLU A 459 -24.02 -34.75 17.74
N ASP A 460 -23.05 -33.86 17.52
CA ASP A 460 -21.68 -33.97 18.03
C ASP A 460 -21.59 -33.80 19.56
N ALA A 461 -22.56 -33.11 20.17
CA ALA A 461 -22.61 -32.90 21.63
C ALA A 461 -22.95 -34.18 22.41
N ASN A 462 -23.55 -35.18 21.76
CA ASN A 462 -23.98 -36.44 22.38
C ASN A 462 -22.90 -37.54 22.36
N THR A 463 -21.71 -37.26 21.83
CA THR A 463 -20.59 -38.20 21.89
C THR A 463 -19.86 -38.03 23.23
N ASN A 464 -19.52 -39.12 23.92
CA ASN A 464 -18.78 -39.12 25.20
C ASN A 464 -17.36 -38.50 25.13
N ASN A 465 -17.00 -37.86 24.02
CA ASN A 465 -15.69 -37.31 23.73
C ASN A 465 -15.78 -35.78 23.68
N SER A 466 -15.25 -35.10 24.70
CA SER A 466 -15.28 -33.64 24.79
C SER A 466 -14.61 -32.99 23.57
N THR A 467 -15.30 -32.03 22.95
CA THR A 467 -14.72 -31.19 21.90
C THR A 467 -14.94 -29.73 22.26
N SER A 468 -13.84 -29.02 22.46
CA SER A 468 -13.80 -27.65 22.96
C SER A 468 -12.60 -26.90 22.38
N VAL A 469 -12.83 -25.62 22.08
CA VAL A 469 -11.79 -24.72 21.61
C VAL A 469 -11.88 -23.41 22.39
N ARG A 470 -10.76 -22.91 22.89
CA ARG A 470 -10.70 -21.60 23.57
C ARG A 470 -9.82 -20.67 22.78
N ILE A 471 -10.39 -19.55 22.37
CA ILE A 471 -9.68 -18.51 21.63
C ILE A 471 -9.65 -17.25 22.47
N ALA A 472 -8.52 -16.56 22.48
CA ALA A 472 -8.37 -15.26 23.13
C ALA A 472 -7.61 -14.29 22.22
N VAL A 473 -7.91 -13.00 22.35
CA VAL A 473 -7.04 -11.96 21.81
C VAL A 473 -6.00 -11.63 22.87
N ASP A 474 -4.73 -11.56 22.47
CA ASP A 474 -3.64 -11.07 23.32
C ASP A 474 -2.63 -10.33 22.46
N ARG A 475 -2.22 -9.15 22.91
CA ARG A 475 -1.27 -8.26 22.23
C ARG A 475 -1.51 -8.16 20.71
N GLY A 476 -2.75 -7.88 20.33
CA GLY A 476 -3.17 -7.71 18.94
C GLY A 476 -2.99 -8.95 18.06
N THR A 477 -3.14 -10.15 18.63
CA THR A 477 -3.06 -11.45 17.95
C THR A 477 -4.17 -12.37 18.47
N LEU A 478 -4.78 -13.17 17.61
CA LEU A 478 -5.66 -14.26 18.06
C LEU A 478 -4.83 -15.47 18.43
N TYR A 479 -5.11 -16.06 19.59
CA TYR A 479 -4.48 -17.30 20.04
C TYR A 479 -5.53 -18.34 20.35
N ILE A 480 -5.15 -19.59 20.11
CA ILE A 480 -5.86 -20.75 20.62
C ILE A 480 -5.16 -21.22 21.88
N ASP A 481 -5.87 -21.18 23.00
CA ASP A 481 -5.37 -21.55 24.31
C ASP A 481 -5.72 -23.01 24.65
N GLU A 482 -6.80 -23.52 24.06
CA GLU A 482 -7.29 -24.89 24.19
C GLU A 482 -7.80 -25.38 22.83
N PHE A 483 -7.42 -26.60 22.42
CA PHE A 483 -7.88 -27.22 21.19
C PHE A 483 -8.12 -28.72 21.42
N THR A 484 -9.18 -29.04 22.15
CA THR A 484 -9.57 -30.42 22.44
C THR A 484 -10.53 -30.90 21.36
N LEU A 485 -10.14 -31.93 20.60
CA LEU A 485 -10.96 -32.53 19.55
C LEU A 485 -11.20 -33.99 19.89
N LEU A 486 -12.47 -34.36 20.08
CA LEU A 486 -12.87 -35.74 20.39
C LEU A 486 -12.07 -36.33 21.59
N GLY A 487 -11.87 -35.54 22.64
CA GLY A 487 -11.13 -35.90 23.85
C GLY A 487 -9.60 -35.85 23.72
N VAL A 488 -9.07 -35.42 22.57
CA VAL A 488 -7.62 -35.34 22.31
C VAL A 488 -7.16 -33.90 22.28
N ASP A 489 -6.07 -33.60 23.00
CA ASP A 489 -5.36 -32.33 22.90
C ASP A 489 -4.66 -32.20 21.53
N GLY A 490 -5.28 -31.44 20.64
CA GLY A 490 -4.81 -31.22 19.28
C GLY A 490 -3.53 -30.37 19.22
N LEU A 491 -3.33 -29.42 20.14
CA LEU A 491 -2.11 -28.59 20.16
C LEU A 491 -0.89 -29.46 20.46
N LYS A 492 -1.00 -30.34 21.45
CA LYS A 492 0.05 -31.31 21.78
C LYS A 492 0.36 -32.24 20.61
N LYS A 493 -0.64 -32.66 19.84
CA LYS A 493 -0.45 -33.47 18.63
C LYS A 493 0.23 -32.72 17.49
N LEU A 494 0.03 -31.40 17.42
CA LEU A 494 0.74 -30.51 16.51
C LEU A 494 2.14 -30.10 17.04
N GLY A 495 2.58 -30.67 18.17
CA GLY A 495 3.90 -30.42 18.75
C GLY A 495 4.02 -29.07 19.46
N ALA A 496 2.90 -28.44 19.81
CA ALA A 496 2.88 -27.19 20.56
C ALA A 496 2.72 -27.45 22.07
N GLU A 497 3.53 -26.76 22.87
CA GLU A 497 3.41 -26.71 24.33
C GLU A 497 2.83 -25.35 24.74
N GLY A 498 1.50 -25.28 24.87
CA GLY A 498 0.78 -24.07 25.26
C GLY A 498 0.05 -23.39 24.10
N ARG A 499 -0.28 -22.11 24.28
CA ARG A 499 -1.07 -21.36 23.31
C ARG A 499 -0.33 -21.15 22.00
N VAL A 500 -1.05 -21.16 20.88
CA VAL A 500 -0.49 -20.90 19.56
C VAL A 500 -1.30 -19.86 18.81
N ALA A 501 -0.64 -19.10 17.95
CA ALA A 501 -1.30 -18.03 17.21
C ALA A 501 -2.22 -18.61 16.12
N LEU A 502 -3.29 -17.87 15.81
CA LEU A 502 -4.12 -18.07 14.64
C LEU A 502 -3.68 -17.08 13.56
N ARG A 503 -3.29 -17.59 12.40
CA ARG A 503 -2.93 -16.76 11.24
C ARG A 503 -4.13 -16.67 10.29
N PRO A 504 -4.69 -15.47 10.03
CA PRO A 504 -5.75 -15.31 9.06
C PRO A 504 -5.22 -15.60 7.65
N THR A 505 -5.94 -16.42 6.88
CA THR A 505 -5.61 -16.74 5.47
C THR A 505 -6.58 -16.09 4.49
N ARG A 506 -7.82 -15.87 4.91
CA ARG A 506 -8.86 -15.11 4.20
C ARG A 506 -9.91 -14.67 5.22
N LYS A 507 -10.96 -13.99 4.77
CA LYS A 507 -12.10 -13.62 5.63
C LYS A 507 -12.62 -14.85 6.37
N ASP A 508 -12.65 -14.76 7.71
CA ASP A 508 -13.20 -15.78 8.61
C ASP A 508 -12.49 -17.16 8.57
N GLU A 509 -11.31 -17.28 7.96
CA GLU A 509 -10.54 -18.54 7.92
C GLU A 509 -9.13 -18.33 8.48
N PHE A 510 -8.69 -19.32 9.27
CA PHE A 510 -7.43 -19.25 10.00
C PHE A 510 -6.66 -20.56 9.90
N ARG A 511 -5.34 -20.44 10.02
CA ARG A 511 -4.43 -21.56 10.28
C ARG A 511 -3.91 -21.50 11.71
N ILE A 512 -3.85 -22.66 12.35
CA ILE A 512 -3.16 -22.86 13.63
C ILE A 512 -1.66 -22.81 13.35
N ASP A 513 -1.02 -21.72 13.76
CA ASP A 513 0.33 -21.34 13.34
C ASP A 513 1.38 -21.75 14.38
N VAL A 514 1.67 -23.05 14.42
CA VAL A 514 2.58 -23.64 15.43
C VAL A 514 4.07 -23.41 15.13
N GLY A 515 4.41 -23.00 13.90
CA GLY A 515 5.80 -22.85 13.45
C GLY A 515 6.62 -24.15 13.55
N ILE A 516 7.94 -24.01 13.72
CA ILE A 516 8.83 -25.12 14.06
C ILE A 516 9.27 -24.92 15.51
N PRO A 517 8.80 -25.71 16.48
CA PRO A 517 9.08 -25.49 17.91
C PRO A 517 10.56 -25.27 18.26
N ALA A 518 11.47 -26.01 17.61
CA ALA A 518 12.91 -25.88 17.82
C ALA A 518 13.53 -24.56 17.29
N TYR A 519 12.81 -23.81 16.46
CA TYR A 519 13.27 -22.57 15.82
C TYR A 519 12.46 -21.32 16.22
N ASN A 520 11.27 -21.50 16.77
CA ASN A 520 10.41 -20.40 17.19
C ASN A 520 11.12 -19.49 18.21
N GLY A 521 10.99 -18.17 18.05
CA GLY A 521 11.63 -17.18 18.93
C GLY A 521 13.15 -17.03 18.76
N LYS A 522 13.78 -17.71 17.79
CA LYS A 522 15.20 -17.51 17.47
C LYS A 522 15.37 -16.31 16.54
N ARG A 523 16.24 -15.36 16.91
CA ARG A 523 16.56 -14.17 16.11
C ARG A 523 16.96 -14.49 14.67
N SER A 524 17.75 -15.56 14.46
CA SER A 524 18.21 -15.98 13.12
C SER A 524 17.11 -16.61 12.26
N MET A 525 15.96 -16.94 12.84
CA MET A 525 14.85 -17.60 12.16
C MET A 525 13.64 -16.67 12.00
N GLY A 526 13.36 -15.82 13.00
CA GLY A 526 12.25 -14.87 12.96
C GLY A 526 10.94 -15.51 12.47
N CYS A 527 10.34 -14.91 11.44
CA CYS A 527 9.12 -15.44 10.80
C CYS A 527 9.32 -16.65 9.86
N PHE A 528 10.55 -17.03 9.52
CA PHE A 528 10.80 -18.14 8.59
C PHE A 528 10.31 -19.49 9.12
N SER A 529 10.37 -19.73 10.43
CA SER A 529 9.89 -20.99 11.01
C SER A 529 8.38 -21.17 10.86
N TYR A 530 7.62 -20.07 10.81
CA TYR A 530 6.17 -20.07 10.63
C TYR A 530 5.79 -20.15 9.15
N TRP A 531 6.47 -19.37 8.31
CA TRP A 531 6.27 -19.39 6.86
C TRP A 531 6.51 -20.78 6.27
N ALA A 532 7.61 -21.45 6.64
CA ALA A 532 7.98 -22.74 6.08
C ALA A 532 7.03 -23.88 6.47
N THR A 533 6.29 -23.76 7.57
CA THR A 533 5.39 -24.83 8.09
C THR A 533 3.91 -24.51 7.99
N HIS A 534 3.56 -23.42 7.31
CA HIS A 534 2.17 -22.97 7.24
C HIS A 534 1.22 -24.05 6.71
N ASP A 535 1.71 -24.88 5.78
CA ASP A 535 0.95 -25.99 5.16
C ASP A 535 1.71 -27.35 5.20
N ASN A 536 2.62 -27.53 6.17
CA ASN A 536 3.41 -28.77 6.31
C ASN A 536 2.65 -29.89 7.06
N TRP A 537 1.33 -29.88 7.02
CA TRP A 537 0.46 -30.78 7.79
C TRP A 537 -0.38 -31.65 6.87
N PRO A 538 -0.70 -32.89 7.25
CA PRO A 538 -1.55 -33.75 6.44
C PRO A 538 -2.96 -33.16 6.28
N VAL A 539 -3.66 -33.61 5.25
CA VAL A 539 -5.08 -33.31 5.05
C VAL A 539 -5.93 -34.50 5.49
N LEU A 540 -7.12 -34.24 6.00
CA LEU A 540 -8.16 -35.22 6.21
C LEU A 540 -9.42 -34.75 5.48
N ASN A 541 -10.05 -35.62 4.69
CA ASN A 541 -11.19 -35.27 3.84
C ASN A 541 -10.91 -34.10 2.88
N ASN A 542 -9.69 -34.03 2.33
CA ASN A 542 -9.23 -32.92 1.48
C ASN A 542 -9.28 -31.54 2.17
N LYS A 543 -9.17 -31.53 3.51
CA LYS A 543 -9.12 -30.32 4.33
C LYS A 543 -7.88 -30.37 5.23
N PRO A 544 -7.11 -29.27 5.36
CA PRO A 544 -5.96 -29.23 6.25
C PRO A 544 -6.35 -29.44 7.71
N ILE A 545 -5.57 -30.24 8.45
CA ILE A 545 -5.87 -30.51 9.86
C ILE A 545 -5.63 -29.30 10.77
N ASN A 546 -4.81 -28.34 10.33
CA ASN A 546 -4.49 -27.11 11.07
C ASN A 546 -5.36 -25.92 10.66
N ALA A 547 -6.48 -26.15 9.95
CA ALA A 547 -7.39 -25.09 9.54
C ALA A 547 -8.63 -25.04 10.45
N ILE A 548 -9.09 -23.83 10.73
CA ILE A 548 -10.41 -23.55 11.31
C ILE A 548 -11.06 -22.41 10.53
N TYR A 549 -12.39 -22.35 10.51
CA TYR A 549 -13.12 -21.22 9.93
C TYR A 549 -14.39 -20.92 10.69
N PHE A 550 -14.94 -19.73 10.47
CA PHE A 550 -16.17 -19.26 11.09
C PHE A 550 -17.25 -19.00 10.05
N THR A 551 -18.49 -19.25 10.42
CA THR A 551 -19.68 -18.89 9.64
C THR A 551 -20.70 -18.18 10.52
N GLY A 552 -21.64 -17.46 9.92
CA GLY A 552 -22.65 -16.70 10.64
C GLY A 552 -22.19 -15.28 10.97
N GLU A 553 -22.97 -14.57 11.77
CA GLU A 553 -22.76 -13.16 12.08
C GLU A 553 -22.87 -12.88 13.58
N GLY A 554 -22.21 -11.80 14.02
CA GLY A 554 -22.23 -11.37 15.42
C GLY A 554 -21.79 -12.47 16.38
N GLU A 555 -22.53 -12.61 17.47
CA GLU A 555 -22.29 -13.60 18.52
C GLU A 555 -22.77 -15.01 18.15
N GLU A 556 -23.67 -15.14 17.18
CA GLU A 556 -24.26 -16.41 16.69
C GLU A 556 -23.36 -17.18 15.73
N ARG A 557 -22.08 -16.80 15.67
CA ARG A 557 -21.08 -17.45 14.85
C ARG A 557 -20.91 -18.92 15.26
N VAL A 558 -20.46 -19.71 14.29
CA VAL A 558 -20.13 -21.13 14.45
C VAL A 558 -18.69 -21.31 14.04
N LEU A 559 -17.88 -21.92 14.91
CA LEU A 559 -16.52 -22.33 14.62
C LEU A 559 -16.55 -23.74 14.02
N HIS A 560 -15.82 -23.93 12.93
CA HIS A 560 -15.73 -25.21 12.23
C HIS A 560 -14.30 -25.74 12.21
N VAL A 561 -14.16 -27.04 12.44
CA VAL A 561 -12.93 -27.80 12.19
C VAL A 561 -13.18 -28.68 10.96
N PRO A 562 -12.86 -28.19 9.74
CA PRO A 562 -13.31 -28.78 8.48
C PRO A 562 -12.83 -30.21 8.25
N SER A 563 -11.64 -30.55 8.75
CA SER A 563 -11.04 -31.89 8.63
C SER A 563 -11.88 -32.97 9.30
N LEU A 564 -12.54 -32.64 10.42
CA LEU A 564 -13.38 -33.54 11.21
C LEU A 564 -14.87 -33.32 11.02
N LYS A 565 -15.28 -32.30 10.25
CA LYS A 565 -16.69 -31.86 10.11
C LYS A 565 -17.35 -31.49 11.44
N VAL A 566 -16.56 -31.05 12.41
CA VAL A 566 -17.05 -30.60 13.72
C VAL A 566 -17.49 -29.15 13.62
N ALA A 567 -18.66 -28.85 14.20
CA ALA A 567 -19.19 -27.50 14.36
C ALA A 567 -19.40 -27.17 15.85
N MET A 568 -18.92 -26.00 16.26
CA MET A 568 -18.94 -25.54 17.63
C MET A 568 -19.62 -24.18 17.75
N ARG A 569 -20.38 -24.00 18.83
CA ARG A 569 -20.99 -22.72 19.20
C ARG A 569 -20.33 -22.18 20.45
N ARG A 570 -20.46 -20.87 20.65
CA ARG A 570 -20.02 -20.20 21.88
C ARG A 570 -20.81 -20.77 23.05
N GLY A 571 -20.10 -21.29 24.06
CA GLY A 571 -20.67 -21.95 25.24
C GLY A 571 -20.75 -21.06 26.47
#